data_AF-A0A938VC57-F1
#
_entry.id   AF-A0A938VC57-F1
#
_cell.length_a   1.000
_cell.length_b   1.000
_cell.length_c   1.000
_cell.angle_alpha   90.00
_cell.angle_beta   90.00
_cell.angle_gamma   90.00
#
_symmetry.space_group_name_H-M   'P 1'
#
loop_
_entity.id
_entity.type
_entity.pdbx_description
1 polymer ?
#
loop_
_entity_poly.entity_id
_entity_poly.type
_entity_poly.pdbx_seq_one_letter_code
_entity_poly.pdbx_strand_id
1 'polypeptide(L)'
;MASPRDIARYLIMMKPLIARAIEVRQSWIRELGMLFEEARQGNAAQVTTRAGRLGRDHVGLFRDVRASCERYQPPAGCEELQRAVMSWIDGLVKACEALVEVGGSGQMVGMQVAQRNVTEARHAARRFNNEYQRLVTELRVAVRAARRRGP
;
A
#
# COMPACT_ATOMS: atom_id res chain seq x y z
N MET A 1 -21.94 16.35 -2.09
CA MET A 1 -20.50 16.41 -2.46
C MET A 1 -19.75 17.14 -1.36
N ALA A 2 -18.54 16.69 -1.00
CA ALA A 2 -17.73 17.35 0.01
C ALA A 2 -17.19 18.70 -0.48
N SER A 3 -16.86 19.61 0.44
CA SER A 3 -16.25 20.89 0.06
C SER A 3 -14.79 20.70 -0.38
N PRO A 4 -14.22 21.58 -1.22
CA PRO A 4 -12.78 21.57 -1.52
C PRO A 4 -11.89 21.62 -0.28
N ARG A 5 -12.35 22.28 0.80
CA ARG A 5 -11.64 22.32 2.08
C ARG A 5 -11.59 20.96 2.76
N ASP A 6 -12.69 20.20 2.71
CA ASP A 6 -12.77 18.87 3.34
C ASP A 6 -11.90 17.86 2.59
N ILE A 7 -11.92 17.89 1.25
CA ILE A 7 -11.04 17.08 0.41
C ILE A 7 -9.57 17.42 0.71
N ALA A 8 -9.20 18.71 0.76
CA ALA A 8 -7.83 19.10 1.07
C ALA A 8 -7.38 18.64 2.47
N ARG A 9 -8.25 18.78 3.48
CA ARG A 9 -7.98 18.31 4.86
C ARG A 9 -7.74 16.80 4.87
N TYR A 10 -8.57 16.04 4.16
CA TYR A 10 -8.43 14.59 4.04
C TYR A 10 -7.10 14.19 3.38
N LEU A 11 -6.72 14.82 2.27
CA LEU A 11 -5.44 14.53 1.60
C LEU A 11 -4.22 14.84 2.49
N ILE A 12 -4.27 15.94 3.24
CA ILE A 12 -3.20 16.30 4.19
C ILE A 12 -3.07 15.24 5.30
N MET A 13 -4.20 14.76 5.81
CA MET A 13 -4.27 13.75 6.87
C MET A 13 -3.76 12.38 6.40
N MET A 14 -4.04 11.99 5.16
CA MET A 14 -3.56 10.73 4.59
C MET A 14 -2.04 10.72 4.37
N LYS A 15 -1.43 11.87 4.05
CA LYS A 15 0.00 11.98 3.69
C LYS A 15 0.96 11.27 4.66
N PRO A 16 0.93 11.47 5.99
CA PRO A 16 1.83 10.76 6.90
C PRO A 16 1.62 9.24 6.91
N LEU A 17 0.38 8.76 6.73
CA LEU A 17 0.07 7.33 6.69
C LEU A 17 0.66 6.68 5.44
N ILE A 18 0.52 7.35 4.28
CA ILE A 18 1.11 6.91 3.01
C ILE A 18 2.63 6.93 3.10
N ALA A 19 3.22 7.98 3.66
CA ALA A 19 4.67 8.07 3.84
C ALA A 19 5.20 6.88 4.66
N ARG A 20 4.55 6.57 5.79
CA ARG A 20 4.89 5.41 6.61
C ARG A 20 4.77 4.10 5.84
N ALA A 21 3.69 3.92 5.08
CA ALA A 21 3.50 2.72 4.24
C ALA A 21 4.61 2.56 3.19
N ILE A 22 5.03 3.67 2.57
CA ILE A 22 6.11 3.70 1.57
C ILE A 22 7.44 3.31 2.21
N GLU A 23 7.78 3.86 3.38
CA GLU A 23 9.00 3.54 4.12
C GLU A 23 9.11 2.04 4.41
N VAL A 24 8.06 1.47 5.03
CA VAL A 24 8.00 0.02 5.33
C VAL A 24 8.12 -0.82 4.05
N ARG A 25 7.46 -0.39 2.96
CA ARG A 25 7.55 -1.09 1.68
C ARG A 25 8.95 -1.03 1.07
N GLN A 26 9.69 0.07 1.22
CA GLN A 26 11.01 0.22 0.62
C GLN A 26 12.07 -0.68 1.27
N SER A 27 12.04 -0.89 2.58
CA SER A 27 12.89 -1.91 3.23
C SER A 27 12.47 -3.31 2.76
N TRP A 28 11.18 -3.61 2.88
CA TRP A 28 10.63 -4.92 2.59
C TRP A 28 10.88 -5.38 1.14
N ILE A 29 10.69 -4.52 0.14
CA ILE A 29 10.80 -4.91 -1.28
C ILE A 29 12.25 -5.22 -1.69
N ARG A 30 13.24 -4.60 -1.02
CA ARG A 30 14.66 -4.90 -1.25
C ARG A 30 14.99 -6.31 -0.77
N GLU A 31 14.55 -6.64 0.44
CA GLU A 31 14.72 -7.98 1.02
C GLU A 31 13.97 -9.05 0.24
N LEU A 32 12.73 -8.75 -0.17
CA LEU A 32 11.93 -9.63 -1.00
C LEU A 32 12.57 -9.88 -2.38
N GLY A 33 13.19 -8.86 -2.97
CA GLY A 33 13.93 -9.00 -4.23
C GLY A 33 15.08 -10.00 -4.14
N MET A 34 15.88 -9.92 -3.06
CA MET A 34 16.95 -10.87 -2.78
C MET A 34 16.41 -12.29 -2.58
N LEU A 35 15.31 -12.42 -1.82
CA LEU A 35 14.68 -13.70 -1.55
C LEU A 35 14.15 -14.38 -2.83
N PHE A 36 13.58 -13.62 -3.77
CA PHE A 36 13.15 -14.17 -5.06
C PHE A 36 14.32 -14.61 -5.93
N GLU A 37 15.46 -13.92 -5.85
CA GLU A 37 16.67 -14.33 -6.56
C GLU A 37 17.25 -15.63 -5.99
N GLU A 38 17.34 -15.74 -4.66
CA GLU A 38 17.76 -16.97 -3.96
C GLU A 38 16.84 -18.16 -4.28
N ALA A 39 15.53 -17.92 -4.38
CA ALA A 39 14.56 -18.93 -4.78
C ALA A 39 14.85 -19.50 -6.18
N ARG A 40 15.34 -18.67 -7.12
CA ARG A 40 15.72 -19.12 -8.47
C ARG A 40 17.00 -19.95 -8.47
N GLN A 41 17.90 -19.73 -7.51
CA GLN A 41 19.17 -20.44 -7.37
C GLN A 41 19.02 -21.84 -6.72
N GLY A 42 17.81 -22.20 -6.26
CA GLY A 42 17.48 -23.56 -5.85
C GLY A 42 17.72 -23.90 -4.38
N ASN A 43 18.08 -22.94 -3.52
CA ASN A 43 18.26 -23.21 -2.08
C ASN A 43 16.94 -23.12 -1.29
N ALA A 44 16.04 -24.09 -1.52
CA ALA A 44 14.68 -24.05 -0.98
C ALA A 44 14.63 -23.96 0.56
N ALA A 45 15.50 -24.70 1.28
CA ALA A 45 15.48 -24.73 2.74
C ALA A 45 15.88 -23.39 3.39
N GLN A 46 16.89 -22.71 2.82
CA GLN A 46 17.27 -21.38 3.30
C GLN A 46 16.21 -20.34 2.96
N VAL A 47 15.64 -20.43 1.75
CA VAL A 47 14.60 -19.51 1.27
C VAL A 47 13.33 -19.59 2.11
N THR A 48 12.86 -20.79 2.46
CA THR A 48 11.62 -20.94 3.25
C THR A 48 11.76 -20.31 4.64
N THR A 49 12.88 -20.58 5.32
CA THR A 49 13.18 -20.01 6.64
C THR A 49 13.21 -18.48 6.59
N ARG A 50 13.91 -17.92 5.59
CA ARG A 50 14.04 -16.47 5.42
C ARG A 50 12.73 -15.82 4.99
N ALA A 51 11.93 -16.47 4.14
CA ALA A 51 10.59 -16.03 3.76
C ALA A 51 9.71 -15.86 5.00
N GLY A 52 9.65 -16.90 5.85
CA GLY A 52 8.86 -16.87 7.07
C GLY A 52 9.24 -15.71 8.00
N ARG A 53 10.54 -15.50 8.18
CA ARG A 53 11.06 -14.38 8.98
C ARG A 53 10.67 -13.04 8.36
N LEU A 54 10.97 -12.83 7.07
CA LEU A 54 10.68 -11.58 6.37
C LEU A 54 9.19 -11.20 6.46
N GLY A 55 8.30 -12.20 6.27
CA GLY A 55 6.86 -12.03 6.42
C GLY A 55 6.46 -11.60 7.82
N ARG A 56 6.96 -12.28 8.86
CA ARG A 56 6.66 -11.96 10.27
C ARG A 56 7.14 -10.56 10.67
N ASP A 57 8.36 -10.20 10.25
CA ASP A 57 8.99 -8.92 10.60
C ASP A 57 8.20 -7.72 10.05
N HIS A 58 7.46 -7.89 8.94
CA HIS A 58 6.77 -6.79 8.25
C HIS A 58 5.23 -6.84 8.31
N VAL A 59 4.61 -8.00 8.53
CA VAL A 59 3.14 -8.11 8.50
C VAL A 59 2.47 -7.22 9.56
N GLY A 60 3.05 -7.14 10.76
CA GLY A 60 2.56 -6.25 11.82
C GLY A 60 2.58 -4.78 11.42
N LEU A 61 3.70 -4.34 10.83
CA LEU A 61 3.88 -2.95 10.36
C LEU A 61 2.84 -2.56 9.31
N PHE A 62 2.54 -3.44 8.35
CA PHE A 62 1.51 -3.15 7.35
C PHE A 62 0.09 -3.20 7.93
N ARG A 63 -0.19 -4.11 8.86
CA ARG A 63 -1.48 -4.16 9.57
C ARG A 63 -1.71 -2.89 10.41
N ASP A 64 -0.69 -2.36 11.06
CA ASP A 64 -0.77 -1.12 11.83
C ASP A 64 -1.08 0.09 10.94
N VAL A 65 -0.43 0.18 9.78
CA VAL A 65 -0.74 1.21 8.76
C VAL A 65 -2.16 1.04 8.25
N ARG A 66 -2.58 -0.19 7.94
CA ARG A 66 -3.94 -0.50 7.47
C ARG A 66 -5.00 -0.04 8.49
N ALA A 67 -4.83 -0.43 9.75
CA ALA A 67 -5.72 -0.05 10.85
C ALA A 67 -5.75 1.47 11.05
N SER A 68 -4.62 2.15 10.86
CA SER A 68 -4.55 3.61 10.92
C SER A 68 -5.33 4.26 9.78
N CYS A 69 -5.24 3.76 8.55
CA CYS A 69 -6.02 4.24 7.40
C CYS A 69 -7.53 4.01 7.56
N GLU A 70 -7.92 2.88 8.16
CA GLU A 70 -9.32 2.50 8.36
C GLU A 70 -10.07 3.42 9.34
N ARG A 71 -9.36 4.07 10.27
CA ARG A 71 -9.94 5.03 11.22
C ARG A 71 -10.44 6.32 10.56
N TYR A 72 -10.07 6.57 9.30
CA TYR A 72 -10.44 7.78 8.59
C TYR A 72 -11.56 7.51 7.61
N GLN A 73 -12.69 8.19 7.82
CA GLN A 73 -13.80 8.14 6.89
C GLN A 73 -13.53 9.10 5.72
N PRO A 74 -13.52 8.63 4.46
CA PRO A 74 -13.33 9.50 3.33
C PRO A 74 -14.52 10.45 3.18
N PRO A 75 -14.30 11.75 2.92
CA PRO A 75 -15.37 12.64 2.53
C PRO A 75 -15.90 12.26 1.15
N ALA A 76 -17.15 12.65 0.85
CA ALA A 76 -17.78 12.35 -0.42
C ALA A 76 -16.94 12.83 -1.62
N GLY A 77 -16.62 11.92 -2.54
CA GLY A 77 -15.72 12.14 -3.68
C GLY A 77 -14.29 11.63 -3.49
N CYS A 78 -13.93 11.12 -2.29
CA CYS A 78 -12.63 10.53 -1.99
C CYS A 78 -12.67 9.01 -1.76
N GLU A 79 -13.80 8.36 -2.02
CA GLU A 79 -14.03 6.94 -1.74
C GLU A 79 -13.11 6.04 -2.59
N GLU A 80 -12.90 6.39 -3.86
CA GLU A 80 -12.00 5.62 -4.74
C GLU A 80 -10.54 5.76 -4.29
N LEU A 81 -10.14 6.94 -3.81
CA LEU A 81 -8.81 7.14 -3.24
C LEU A 81 -8.59 6.23 -2.04
N GLN A 82 -9.58 6.20 -1.13
CA GLN A 82 -9.57 5.35 0.06
C GLN A 82 -9.55 3.86 -0.32
N ARG A 83 -10.40 3.45 -1.27
CA ARG A 83 -10.45 2.06 -1.76
C ARG A 83 -9.11 1.64 -2.36
N ALA A 84 -8.47 2.51 -3.14
CA ALA A 84 -7.20 2.23 -3.77
C ALA A 84 -6.05 2.10 -2.76
N VAL A 85 -5.97 2.98 -1.75
CA VAL A 85 -4.95 2.85 -0.69
C VAL A 85 -5.17 1.59 0.14
N MET A 86 -6.42 1.29 0.54
CA MET A 86 -6.72 0.09 1.32
C MET A 86 -6.37 -1.17 0.52
N SER A 87 -6.75 -1.23 -0.76
CA SER A 87 -6.38 -2.34 -1.65
C SER A 87 -4.87 -2.50 -1.80
N TRP A 88 -4.12 -1.39 -1.83
CA TRP A 88 -2.67 -1.42 -1.92
C TRP A 88 -2.05 -2.01 -0.65
N ILE A 89 -2.49 -1.57 0.52
CA ILE A 89 -1.99 -2.08 1.81
C ILE A 89 -2.40 -3.54 2.02
N ASP A 90 -3.64 -3.90 1.70
CA ASP A 90 -4.14 -5.28 1.80
C ASP A 90 -3.30 -6.24 0.94
N GLY A 91 -2.91 -5.83 -0.27
CA GLY A 91 -2.02 -6.62 -1.11
C GLY A 91 -0.63 -6.82 -0.48
N LEU A 92 -0.11 -5.83 0.25
CA LEU A 92 1.16 -5.96 0.97
C LEU A 92 1.04 -6.89 2.19
N VAL A 93 -0.07 -6.80 2.94
CA VAL A 93 -0.37 -7.71 4.06
C VAL A 93 -0.46 -9.15 3.58
N LYS A 94 -1.27 -9.41 2.55
CA LYS A 94 -1.44 -10.75 1.95
C LYS A 94 -0.13 -11.31 1.42
N ALA A 95 0.72 -10.47 0.82
CA ALA A 95 2.04 -10.90 0.39
C ALA A 95 2.92 -11.32 1.57
N CYS A 96 2.90 -10.59 2.69
CA CYS A 96 3.64 -10.97 3.90
C CYS A 96 3.09 -12.27 4.51
N GLU A 97 1.77 -12.42 4.60
CA GLU A 97 1.11 -13.63 5.10
C GLU A 97 1.48 -14.86 4.27
N ALA A 98 1.53 -14.72 2.93
CA ALA A 98 2.00 -15.79 2.05
C ALA A 98 3.45 -16.20 2.36
N LEU A 99 4.34 -15.25 2.69
CA LEU A 99 5.72 -15.57 3.09
C LEU A 99 5.80 -16.26 4.46
N VAL A 100 4.94 -15.85 5.41
CA VAL A 100 4.81 -16.53 6.71
C VAL A 100 4.41 -17.99 6.49
N GLU A 101 3.44 -18.24 5.61
CA GLU A 101 2.99 -19.59 5.26
C GLU A 101 4.09 -20.43 4.61
N VAL A 102 4.90 -19.84 3.71
CA VAL A 102 6.08 -20.52 3.13
C VAL A 102 7.03 -20.99 4.24
N GLY A 103 7.28 -20.15 5.25
CA GLY A 103 8.17 -20.52 6.35
C GLY A 103 7.58 -21.53 7.34
N GLY A 104 6.25 -21.64 7.44
CA GLY A 104 5.58 -22.62 8.29
C GLY A 104 5.41 -23.98 7.61
N SER A 105 5.07 -23.98 6.32
CA SER A 105 4.76 -25.18 5.54
C SER A 105 5.96 -25.75 4.77
N GLY A 106 6.98 -24.93 4.51
CA GLY A 106 8.06 -25.25 3.57
C GLY A 106 7.64 -25.25 2.10
N GLN A 107 6.38 -24.94 1.79
CA GLN A 107 5.86 -24.99 0.42
C GLN A 107 6.19 -23.73 -0.36
N MET A 108 7.06 -23.88 -1.37
CA MET A 108 7.51 -22.78 -2.24
C MET A 108 6.40 -22.16 -3.09
N VAL A 109 5.24 -22.79 -3.22
CA VAL A 109 4.07 -22.23 -3.94
C VAL A 109 3.64 -20.88 -3.34
N GLY A 110 3.80 -20.69 -2.03
CA GLY A 110 3.48 -19.42 -1.37
C GLY A 110 4.34 -18.23 -1.86
N MET A 111 5.53 -18.49 -2.42
CA MET A 111 6.35 -17.44 -3.06
C MET A 111 5.66 -16.85 -4.29
N GLN A 112 5.00 -17.69 -5.10
CA GLN A 112 4.23 -17.23 -6.27
C GLN A 112 3.00 -16.44 -5.82
N VAL A 113 2.36 -16.86 -4.72
CA VAL A 113 1.24 -16.13 -4.10
C VAL A 113 1.72 -14.76 -3.62
N ALA A 114 2.87 -14.67 -2.95
CA ALA A 114 3.46 -13.39 -2.53
C ALA A 114 3.73 -12.47 -3.75
N GLN A 115 4.32 -13.00 -4.83
CA GLN A 115 4.59 -12.25 -6.05
C GLN A 115 3.31 -11.72 -6.73
N ARG A 116 2.25 -12.52 -6.77
CA ARG A 116 0.94 -12.13 -7.29
C ARG A 116 0.35 -10.97 -6.48
N ASN A 117 0.34 -11.08 -5.16
CA ASN A 117 -0.16 -10.03 -4.27
C ASN A 117 0.65 -8.72 -4.40
N VAL A 118 1.97 -8.80 -4.57
CA VAL A 118 2.81 -7.62 -4.88
C VAL A 118 2.41 -6.97 -6.21
N THR A 119 2.08 -7.78 -7.21
CA THR A 119 1.64 -7.31 -8.52
C THR A 119 0.29 -6.60 -8.42
N GLU A 120 -0.68 -7.20 -7.74
CA GLU A 120 -1.98 -6.57 -7.45
C GLU A 120 -1.83 -5.27 -6.66
N ALA A 121 -0.96 -5.26 -5.64
CA ALA A 121 -0.64 -4.06 -4.87
C ALA A 121 -0.05 -2.94 -5.76
N ARG A 122 0.77 -3.27 -6.77
CA ARG A 122 1.26 -2.28 -7.75
C ARG A 122 0.13 -1.68 -8.58
N HIS A 123 -0.85 -2.48 -8.99
CA HIS A 123 -2.02 -1.96 -9.70
C HIS A 123 -2.85 -1.02 -8.82
N ALA A 124 -3.07 -1.39 -7.56
CA ALA A 124 -3.76 -0.53 -6.59
C ALA A 124 -3.02 0.80 -6.34
N ALA A 125 -1.69 0.76 -6.20
CA ALA A 125 -0.87 1.97 -6.05
C ALA A 125 -0.96 2.90 -7.28
N ARG A 126 -1.03 2.34 -8.50
CA ARG A 126 -1.27 3.15 -9.71
C ARG A 126 -2.65 3.81 -9.70
N ARG A 127 -3.69 3.08 -9.30
CA ARG A 127 -5.04 3.65 -9.13
C ARG A 127 -5.05 4.79 -8.11
N PHE A 128 -4.40 4.58 -6.95
CA PHE A 128 -4.26 5.61 -5.93
C PHE A 128 -3.58 6.88 -6.49
N ASN A 129 -2.47 6.73 -7.21
CA ASN A 129 -1.76 7.87 -7.79
C ASN A 129 -2.62 8.64 -8.80
N ASN A 130 -3.33 7.93 -9.68
CA ASN A 130 -4.22 8.56 -10.67
C ASN A 130 -5.32 9.36 -9.98
N GLU A 131 -5.96 8.76 -8.97
CA GLU A 131 -7.05 9.37 -8.23
C GLU A 131 -6.58 10.56 -7.38
N TYR A 132 -5.40 10.46 -6.78
CA TYR A 132 -4.76 11.56 -6.06
C TYR A 132 -4.51 12.75 -7.00
N GLN A 133 -3.97 12.50 -8.21
CA GLN A 133 -3.74 13.56 -9.19
C GLN A 133 -5.04 14.19 -9.69
N ARG A 134 -6.10 13.39 -9.89
CA ARG A 134 -7.45 13.89 -10.21
C ARG A 134 -7.94 14.88 -9.15
N LEU A 135 -7.95 14.46 -7.88
CA LEU A 135 -8.41 15.29 -6.76
C LEU A 135 -7.58 16.56 -6.58
N VAL A 136 -6.25 16.48 -6.69
CA VAL A 136 -5.38 17.66 -6.62
C VAL A 136 -5.66 18.64 -7.76
N THR A 137 -5.94 18.14 -8.97
CA THR A 137 -6.27 18.98 -10.12
C THR A 137 -7.60 19.71 -9.90
N GLU A 138 -8.63 19.00 -9.42
CA GLU A 138 -9.94 19.58 -9.08
C GLU A 138 -9.82 20.65 -7.99
N LEU A 139 -9.05 20.37 -6.94
CA LEU A 139 -8.77 21.35 -5.88
C LEU A 139 -8.10 22.61 -6.41
N ARG A 140 -7.11 22.47 -7.30
CA ARG A 140 -6.44 23.63 -7.91
C ARG A 140 -7.41 24.48 -8.74
N VAL A 141 -8.31 23.85 -9.49
CA VAL A 141 -9.36 24.57 -10.24
C VAL A 141 -10.30 25.30 -9.30
N ALA A 142 -10.79 24.64 -8.25
CA ALA A 142 -11.69 25.23 -7.27
C ALA A 142 -11.06 26.43 -6.53
N VAL A 143 -9.79 26.31 -6.13
CA VAL A 143 -9.04 27.41 -5.49
C VAL A 143 -8.85 28.59 -6.43
N ARG A 144 -8.51 28.35 -7.71
CA ARG A 144 -8.40 29.41 -8.72
C ARG A 144 -9.73 30.11 -8.95
N ALA A 145 -10.83 29.36 -9.03
CA ALA A 145 -12.17 29.91 -9.19
C ALA A 145 -12.57 30.76 -7.97
N ALA A 146 -12.30 30.30 -6.75
CA ALA A 146 -12.55 31.06 -5.53
C ALA A 146 -11.75 32.37 -5.47
N ARG A 147 -10.47 32.34 -5.87
CA ARG A 147 -9.61 33.55 -5.96
C ARG A 147 -10.10 34.57 -7.00
N ARG A 148 -10.77 34.12 -8.06
CA ARG A 148 -11.40 35.01 -9.06
C ARG A 148 -12.75 35.56 -8.61
N ARG A 149 -13.35 34.98 -7.56
CA ARG A 149 -14.70 35.31 -7.07
C ARG A 149 -14.68 36.11 -5.77
N GLY A 150 -13.53 36.49 -5.22
CA GLY A 150 -13.51 37.31 -4.02
C GLY A 150 -12.23 38.11 -3.82
N PRO A 151 -12.35 39.31 -3.23
CA PRO A 151 -13.41 40.30 -3.45
C PRO A 151 -13.32 40.94 -4.85
#